data_AF-A0A2E3J285-F1
#
_entry.id   AF-A0A2E3J285-F1
#
_cell.length_a   1.000
_cell.length_b   1.000
_cell.length_c   1.000
_cell.angle_alpha   90.00
_cell.angle_beta   90.00
_cell.angle_gamma   90.00
#
_symmetry.space_group_name_H-M   'P 1'
#
loop_
_entity.id
_entity.type
_entity.pdbx_description
1 polymer ?
#
loop_
_entity_poly.entity_id
_entity_poly.type
_entity_poly.pdbx_seq_one_letter_code
_entity_poly.pdbx_strand_id
1 'polypeptide(L)'
;MVTPHFALIFPPNKERFVDTSIPLTDFSTVSLPTSDNELSSRFLGLVARWVPVALRYYQPWSDRPDCGNFFGGTFAYGLDTSLAITSLALVAASTNYAPIEGQPSADHLRRIVRRGIRYLCFTHNMGPADCVRPSEGSGKSGNKWGERGLGFFRESQCGRTLAKITFAAAHIHESLEDEERGILAAIAAD
;
A
#
# COMPACT_ATOMS: atom_id res chain seq x y z
N MET A 1 50.36 3.57 -12.32
CA MET A 1 49.18 2.69 -12.19
C MET A 1 47.96 3.57 -12.19
N VAL A 2 47.16 3.53 -13.25
CA VAL A 2 45.96 4.37 -13.44
C VAL A 2 44.76 3.44 -13.32
N THR A 3 43.91 3.67 -12.32
CA THR A 3 42.62 2.99 -12.15
C THR A 3 41.63 3.45 -13.22
N PRO A 4 40.91 2.56 -13.91
CA PRO A 4 39.88 2.99 -14.85
C PRO A 4 38.61 3.34 -14.08
N HIS A 5 38.15 4.58 -14.25
CA HIS A 5 36.78 5.00 -13.92
C HIS A 5 35.81 4.28 -14.88
N PHE A 6 35.09 3.28 -14.36
CA PHE A 6 33.88 2.79 -15.03
C PHE A 6 32.74 3.78 -14.73
N ALA A 7 32.47 4.68 -15.68
CA ALA A 7 31.23 5.41 -15.72
C ALA A 7 30.12 4.45 -16.19
N LEU A 8 29.25 4.02 -15.27
CA LEU A 8 28.01 3.33 -15.63
C LEU A 8 27.07 4.35 -16.26
N ILE A 9 27.02 4.35 -17.59
CA ILE A 9 26.02 5.08 -18.37
C ILE A 9 24.70 4.34 -18.20
N PHE A 10 23.82 4.83 -17.31
CA PHE A 10 22.43 4.40 -17.29
C PHE A 10 21.69 5.11 -18.44
N PRO A 11 20.99 4.37 -19.32
CA PRO A 11 20.20 5.00 -20.37
C PRO A 11 19.02 5.76 -19.75
N PRO A 12 18.56 6.86 -20.40
CA PRO A 12 17.43 7.63 -19.93
C PRO A 12 16.17 6.75 -19.96
N ASN A 13 15.38 6.90 -18.90
CA ASN A 13 14.16 6.15 -18.60
C ASN A 13 13.19 6.27 -19.80
N LYS A 14 13.11 5.22 -20.62
CA LYS A 14 12.03 5.09 -21.60
C LYS A 14 10.73 5.00 -20.82
N GLU A 15 9.75 5.83 -21.16
CA GLU A 15 8.37 5.68 -20.73
C GLU A 15 7.97 4.21 -20.90
N ARG A 16 7.94 3.47 -19.79
CA ARG A 16 7.41 2.11 -19.78
C ARG A 16 5.91 2.29 -19.89
N PHE A 17 5.39 2.13 -21.09
CA PHE A 17 3.99 1.77 -21.29
C PHE A 17 3.73 0.54 -20.42
N VAL A 18 2.94 0.73 -19.37
CA VAL A 18 2.50 -0.36 -18.50
C VAL A 18 1.62 -1.24 -19.36
N ASP A 19 2.06 -2.47 -19.61
CA ASP A 19 1.23 -3.46 -20.28
C ASP A 19 0.06 -3.81 -19.36
N THR A 20 -1.12 -3.28 -19.67
CA THR A 20 -2.35 -3.50 -18.90
C THR A 20 -2.96 -4.87 -19.17
N SER A 21 -2.34 -5.73 -20.00
CA SER A 21 -2.85 -7.07 -20.29
C SER A 21 -2.58 -8.10 -19.19
N ILE A 22 -1.85 -7.73 -18.13
CA ILE A 22 -1.55 -8.62 -16.99
C ILE A 22 -2.71 -8.51 -15.97
N PRO A 23 -3.54 -9.55 -15.81
CA PRO A 23 -4.76 -9.49 -14.98
C PRO A 23 -4.50 -9.59 -13.48
N LEU A 24 -3.25 -9.49 -13.01
CA LEU A 24 -2.87 -9.70 -11.60
C LEU A 24 -3.49 -8.66 -10.65
N THR A 25 -4.02 -7.55 -11.19
CA THR A 25 -4.70 -6.49 -10.44
C THR A 25 -6.06 -6.13 -11.01
N ASP A 26 -6.61 -7.00 -11.88
CA ASP A 26 -8.01 -6.89 -12.29
C ASP A 26 -8.91 -7.42 -11.18
N PHE A 27 -9.26 -6.50 -10.27
CA PHE A 27 -10.16 -6.80 -9.17
C PHE A 27 -11.63 -6.92 -9.59
N SER A 28 -11.99 -6.73 -10.88
CA SER A 28 -13.38 -6.90 -11.35
C SER A 28 -13.90 -8.33 -11.20
N THR A 29 -12.98 -9.29 -11.11
CA THR A 29 -13.28 -10.71 -10.89
C THR A 29 -13.30 -11.10 -9.41
N VAL A 30 -12.93 -10.21 -8.49
CA VAL A 30 -12.98 -10.47 -7.06
C VAL A 30 -14.42 -10.47 -6.58
N SER A 31 -14.92 -11.65 -6.24
CA SER A 31 -16.20 -11.79 -5.54
C SER A 31 -15.97 -11.79 -4.03
N LEU A 32 -16.37 -10.72 -3.35
CA LEU A 32 -16.47 -10.71 -1.88
C LEU A 32 -17.82 -11.28 -1.46
N PRO A 33 -17.92 -11.96 -0.30
CA PRO A 33 -19.20 -12.32 0.27
C PRO A 33 -20.07 -11.08 0.47
N THR A 34 -21.35 -11.15 0.08
CA THR A 34 -22.30 -10.03 0.20
C THR A 34 -22.92 -9.90 1.60
N SER A 35 -22.58 -10.81 2.52
CA SER A 35 -23.06 -10.84 3.90
C SER A 35 -22.05 -11.52 4.83
N ASP A 36 -21.93 -11.02 6.05
CA ASP A 36 -21.12 -11.68 7.08
C ASP A 36 -21.87 -12.86 7.72
N ASN A 37 -21.12 -13.90 8.10
CA ASN A 37 -21.57 -14.95 9.00
C ASN A 37 -21.20 -14.64 10.47
N GLU A 38 -21.65 -15.50 11.40
CA GLU A 38 -21.40 -15.32 12.84
C GLU A 38 -19.91 -15.16 13.18
N LEU A 39 -19.04 -15.96 12.57
CA LEU A 39 -17.61 -15.93 12.85
C LEU A 39 -16.98 -14.62 12.34
N SER A 40 -17.29 -14.22 11.11
CA SER A 40 -16.81 -12.94 10.56
C SER A 40 -17.33 -11.74 11.36
N SER A 41 -18.57 -11.76 11.83
CA SER A 41 -19.12 -10.67 12.67
C SER A 41 -18.39 -10.54 14.01
N ARG A 42 -18.01 -11.68 14.63
CA ARG A 42 -17.20 -11.66 15.87
C ARG A 42 -15.82 -11.05 15.63
N PHE A 43 -15.15 -11.43 14.53
CA PHE A 43 -13.85 -10.86 14.17
C PHE A 43 -13.95 -9.39 13.77
N LEU A 44 -14.99 -8.99 13.05
CA LEU A 44 -15.26 -7.60 12.71
C LEU A 44 -15.32 -6.72 13.95
N GLY A 45 -16.05 -7.15 14.99
CA GLY A 45 -16.13 -6.40 16.25
C GLY A 45 -14.77 -6.22 16.93
N LEU A 46 -13.86 -7.19 16.81
CA LEU A 46 -12.49 -7.08 17.33
C LEU A 46 -11.64 -6.13 16.50
N VAL A 47 -11.68 -6.25 15.17
CA VAL A 47 -10.88 -5.40 14.27
C VAL A 47 -11.37 -3.95 14.30
N ALA A 48 -12.68 -3.71 14.33
CA ALA A 48 -13.29 -2.38 14.38
C ALA A 48 -12.86 -1.59 15.63
N ARG A 49 -12.60 -2.26 16.77
CA ARG A 49 -12.09 -1.60 17.99
C ARG A 49 -10.69 -1.01 17.83
N TRP A 50 -9.91 -1.49 16.86
CA TRP A 50 -8.58 -0.95 16.56
C TRP A 50 -8.61 0.25 15.62
N VAL A 51 -9.75 0.54 14.98
CA VAL A 51 -9.89 1.68 14.07
C VAL A 51 -9.45 3.00 14.72
N PRO A 52 -9.92 3.39 15.92
CA PRO A 52 -9.49 4.65 16.54
C PRO A 52 -7.98 4.70 16.84
N VAL A 53 -7.38 3.55 17.16
CA VAL A 53 -5.93 3.44 17.40
C VAL A 53 -5.19 3.66 16.09
N ALA A 54 -5.57 2.96 15.02
CA ALA A 54 -4.93 3.12 13.71
C ALA A 54 -4.98 4.59 13.24
N LEU A 55 -6.14 5.24 13.37
CA LEU A 55 -6.33 6.62 12.94
C LEU A 55 -5.52 7.63 13.75
N ARG A 56 -5.23 7.35 15.02
CA ARG A 56 -4.31 8.19 15.82
C ARG A 56 -2.90 8.23 15.23
N TYR A 57 -2.49 7.17 14.55
CA TYR A 57 -1.16 7.04 13.93
C TYR A 57 -1.16 7.25 12.42
N TYR A 58 -2.32 7.57 11.84
CA TYR A 58 -2.40 7.95 10.43
C TYR A 58 -1.83 9.35 10.23
N GLN A 59 -0.98 9.50 9.23
CA GLN A 59 -0.38 10.76 8.85
C GLN A 59 -0.55 10.97 7.35
N PRO A 60 -1.25 12.04 6.92
CA PRO A 60 -1.19 12.49 5.53
C PRO A 60 0.26 12.78 5.15
N TRP A 61 0.64 12.44 3.92
CA TRP A 61 1.95 12.80 3.39
C TRP A 61 1.87 14.21 2.81
N SER A 62 2.56 15.17 3.42
CA SER A 62 2.54 16.59 3.01
C SER A 62 2.92 16.79 1.55
N ASP A 63 3.87 15.99 1.05
CA ASP A 63 4.51 16.21 -0.26
C ASP A 63 3.77 15.50 -1.40
N ARG A 64 2.74 14.71 -1.07
CA ARG A 64 1.94 13.95 -2.03
C ARG A 64 0.45 14.04 -1.70
N PRO A 65 -0.36 14.67 -2.57
CA PRO A 65 -1.80 14.77 -2.34
C PRO A 65 -2.45 13.38 -2.31
N ASP A 66 -3.49 13.27 -1.49
CA ASP A 66 -4.23 12.02 -1.26
C ASP A 66 -3.31 10.83 -1.00
N CYS A 67 -2.28 11.04 -0.19
CA CYS A 67 -1.33 10.01 0.19
C CYS A 67 -1.09 10.07 1.69
N GLY A 68 -0.75 8.95 2.32
CA GLY A 68 -0.43 8.95 3.74
C GLY A 68 0.02 7.60 4.25
N ASN A 69 0.64 7.58 5.41
CA ASN A 69 1.21 6.39 6.01
C ASN A 69 0.72 6.20 7.46
N PHE A 70 1.06 5.06 8.05
CA PHE A 70 0.81 4.77 9.45
C PHE A 70 2.13 4.55 10.18
N PHE A 71 2.17 4.95 11.46
CA PHE A 71 3.31 4.74 12.36
C PHE A 71 4.66 5.26 11.81
N GLY A 72 4.61 6.31 10.98
CA GLY A 72 5.78 6.94 10.35
C GLY A 72 6.17 6.34 9.00
N GLY A 73 5.57 5.21 8.57
CA GLY A 73 5.71 4.67 7.21
C GLY A 73 7.09 4.11 6.85
N THR A 74 8.00 4.05 7.81
CA THR A 74 9.40 3.67 7.59
C THR A 74 9.68 2.22 7.99
N PHE A 75 8.78 1.59 8.76
CA PHE A 75 9.04 0.28 9.32
C PHE A 75 9.05 -0.82 8.25
N ALA A 76 10.20 -1.50 8.14
CA ALA A 76 10.43 -2.77 7.45
C ALA A 76 9.58 -2.98 6.18
N TYR A 77 10.02 -2.43 5.04
CA TYR A 77 9.36 -2.61 3.74
C TYR A 77 7.86 -2.26 3.76
N GLY A 78 7.46 -1.25 4.53
CA GLY A 78 6.08 -0.73 4.57
C GLY A 78 5.11 -1.61 5.38
N LEU A 79 5.60 -2.41 6.32
CA LEU A 79 4.75 -3.29 7.13
C LEU A 79 3.81 -2.51 8.06
N ASP A 80 4.25 -1.39 8.61
CA ASP A 80 3.43 -0.50 9.44
C ASP A 80 2.13 -0.07 8.74
N THR A 81 2.29 0.42 7.51
CA THR A 81 1.20 0.94 6.69
C THR A 81 0.39 -0.20 6.12
N SER A 82 1.02 -1.26 5.60
CA SER A 82 0.30 -2.37 4.97
C SER A 82 -0.58 -3.14 5.97
N LEU A 83 -0.13 -3.35 7.21
CA LEU A 83 -0.94 -3.97 8.26
C LEU A 83 -2.16 -3.12 8.64
N ALA A 84 -1.96 -1.81 8.78
CA ALA A 84 -3.04 -0.88 9.11
C ALA A 84 -4.09 -0.83 8.00
N ILE A 85 -3.70 -0.63 6.74
CA ILE A 85 -4.66 -0.54 5.64
C ILE A 85 -5.42 -1.84 5.41
N THR A 86 -4.80 -3.02 5.58
CA THR A 86 -5.51 -4.30 5.48
C THR A 86 -6.63 -4.39 6.53
N SER A 87 -6.33 -3.97 7.76
CA SER A 87 -7.30 -4.03 8.86
C SER A 87 -8.46 -3.06 8.64
N LEU A 88 -8.15 -1.84 8.19
CA LEU A 88 -9.18 -0.84 7.86
C LEU A 88 -10.00 -1.25 6.64
N ALA A 89 -9.40 -1.88 5.63
CA ALA A 89 -10.11 -2.35 4.45
C ALA A 89 -11.14 -3.43 4.79
N LEU A 90 -10.79 -4.36 5.68
CA LEU A 90 -11.74 -5.37 6.18
C LEU A 90 -12.95 -4.74 6.86
N VAL A 91 -12.72 -3.75 7.73
CA VAL A 91 -13.80 -3.04 8.42
C VAL A 91 -14.66 -2.27 7.42
N ALA A 92 -14.02 -1.57 6.48
CA ALA A 92 -14.71 -0.77 5.48
C ALA A 92 -15.50 -1.59 4.45
N ALA A 93 -15.10 -2.84 4.21
CA ALA A 93 -15.78 -3.73 3.25
C ALA A 93 -17.02 -4.43 3.85
N SER A 94 -17.11 -4.57 5.17
CA SER A 94 -18.26 -5.23 5.80
C SER A 94 -19.53 -4.39 5.68
N THR A 95 -20.62 -5.05 5.25
CA THR A 95 -21.97 -4.46 5.22
C THR A 95 -22.56 -4.25 6.63
N ASN A 96 -21.99 -4.92 7.64
CA ASN A 96 -22.43 -4.82 9.04
C ASN A 96 -21.60 -3.82 9.85
N TYR A 97 -20.64 -3.13 9.24
CA TYR A 97 -19.92 -2.08 9.93
C TYR A 97 -20.84 -0.88 10.19
N ALA A 98 -21.31 -0.80 11.43
CA ALA A 98 -22.02 0.35 11.97
C ALA A 98 -21.07 1.13 12.89
N PRO A 99 -20.56 2.31 12.47
CA PRO A 99 -19.70 3.11 13.33
C PRO A 99 -20.49 3.54 14.57
N ILE A 100 -19.90 3.35 15.75
CA ILE A 100 -20.41 3.99 16.96
C ILE A 100 -20.21 5.50 16.88
N GLU A 101 -20.94 6.27 17.68
CA GLU A 101 -20.85 7.73 17.67
C GLU A 101 -19.40 8.23 17.76
N GLY A 102 -19.02 9.11 16.82
CA GLY A 102 -17.67 9.66 16.71
C GLY A 102 -16.65 8.80 15.93
N GLN A 103 -17.00 7.58 15.50
CA GLN A 103 -16.16 6.80 14.59
C GLN A 103 -16.39 7.17 13.11
N PRO A 104 -15.37 7.02 12.25
CA PRO A 104 -15.51 7.33 10.83
C PRO A 104 -16.44 6.35 10.11
N SER A 105 -17.06 6.83 9.03
CA SER A 105 -17.83 5.98 8.11
C SER A 105 -16.93 5.00 7.35
N ALA A 106 -17.53 3.94 6.80
CA ALA A 106 -16.86 3.04 5.86
C ALA A 106 -16.19 3.81 4.71
N ASP A 107 -16.86 4.77 4.08
CA ASP A 107 -16.28 5.56 2.99
C ASP A 107 -15.06 6.37 3.42
N HIS A 108 -15.08 6.91 4.63
CA HIS A 108 -13.91 7.59 5.18
C HIS A 108 -12.74 6.62 5.36
N LEU A 109 -13.00 5.41 5.86
CA LEU A 109 -11.99 4.36 5.97
C LEU A 109 -11.47 3.93 4.59
N ARG A 110 -12.33 3.75 3.58
CA ARG A 110 -11.92 3.44 2.19
C ARG A 110 -10.98 4.49 1.64
N ARG A 111 -11.27 5.78 1.85
CA ARG A 111 -10.37 6.88 1.46
C ARG A 111 -9.01 6.76 2.15
N ILE A 112 -8.97 6.52 3.46
CA ILE A 112 -7.69 6.36 4.18
C ILE A 112 -6.91 5.14 3.69
N VAL A 113 -7.58 4.01 3.45
CA VAL A 113 -6.98 2.80 2.87
C VAL A 113 -6.37 3.12 1.52
N ARG A 114 -7.10 3.78 0.61
CA ARG A 114 -6.59 4.21 -0.69
C ARG A 114 -5.34 5.08 -0.56
N ARG A 115 -5.35 6.07 0.34
CA ARG A 115 -4.17 6.93 0.59
C ARG A 115 -2.94 6.14 1.07
N GLY A 116 -3.16 5.10 1.88
CA GLY A 116 -2.10 4.19 2.32
C GLY A 116 -1.59 3.25 1.22
N ILE A 117 -2.48 2.77 0.34
CA ILE A 117 -2.09 2.04 -0.87
C ILE A 117 -1.20 2.92 -1.75
N ARG A 118 -1.62 4.17 -2.01
CA ARG A 118 -0.83 5.15 -2.78
C ARG A 118 0.57 5.34 -2.16
N TYR A 119 0.66 5.50 -0.84
CA TYR A 119 1.95 5.64 -0.16
C TYR A 119 2.87 4.46 -0.40
N LEU A 120 2.36 3.24 -0.22
CA LEU A 120 3.16 2.03 -0.41
C LEU A 120 3.57 1.86 -1.88
N CYS A 121 2.66 2.10 -2.81
CA CYS A 121 2.94 2.06 -4.24
C CYS A 121 4.00 3.08 -4.66
N PHE A 122 3.88 4.32 -4.19
CA PHE A 122 4.82 5.39 -4.50
C PHE A 122 6.20 5.15 -3.90
N THR A 123 6.27 4.58 -2.70
CA THR A 123 7.57 4.28 -2.05
C THR A 123 8.18 2.95 -2.49
N HIS A 124 7.48 2.14 -3.29
CA HIS A 124 8.03 0.95 -3.93
C HIS A 124 9.04 1.33 -5.02
N ASN A 125 9.95 0.42 -5.34
CA ASN A 125 10.96 0.59 -6.39
C ASN A 125 10.37 0.87 -7.78
N MET A 126 9.11 0.47 -8.02
CA MET A 126 8.36 0.75 -9.24
C MET A 126 7.54 2.06 -9.20
N GLY A 127 7.46 2.71 -8.04
CA GLY A 127 6.82 4.02 -7.90
C GLY A 127 7.72 5.17 -8.40
N PRO A 128 7.21 6.42 -8.45
CA PRO A 128 7.95 7.56 -8.98
C PRO A 128 9.30 7.77 -8.26
N ALA A 129 10.37 8.04 -9.01
CA ALA A 129 11.75 7.99 -8.48
C ALA A 129 11.98 8.88 -7.25
N ASP A 130 11.30 10.03 -7.20
CA ASP A 130 11.40 11.01 -6.12
C ASP A 130 10.55 10.67 -4.88
N CYS A 131 9.67 9.67 -4.96
CA CYS A 131 8.84 9.23 -3.85
C CYS A 131 9.58 8.20 -3.00
N VAL A 132 10.32 8.68 -2.00
CA VAL A 132 11.00 7.83 -1.01
C VAL A 132 10.27 7.85 0.33
N ARG A 133 10.56 6.87 1.20
CA ARG A 133 10.00 6.84 2.55
C ARG A 133 10.45 8.08 3.34
N PRO A 134 9.63 8.61 4.28
CA PRO A 134 9.96 9.76 5.12
C PRO A 134 11.36 9.66 5.72
N SER A 135 12.03 10.81 5.86
CA SER A 135 13.40 10.93 6.36
C SER A 135 13.55 10.61 7.85
N GLU A 136 12.45 10.65 8.60
CA GLU A 136 12.40 10.41 10.04
C GLU A 136 11.66 9.10 10.34
N GLY A 137 12.20 8.27 11.23
CA GLY A 137 11.58 7.00 11.65
C GLY A 137 12.57 5.91 12.06
N SER A 138 12.05 4.79 12.58
CA SER A 138 12.85 3.71 13.19
C SER A 138 13.45 2.70 12.19
N GLY A 139 13.30 2.90 10.88
CA GLY A 139 13.88 1.99 9.88
C GLY A 139 14.08 2.57 8.48
N LYS A 140 15.31 2.50 7.94
CA LYS A 140 15.67 2.81 6.53
C LYS A 140 14.87 3.98 5.91
N SER A 141 14.94 5.15 6.53
CA SER A 141 14.34 6.38 6.00
C SER A 141 15.03 6.84 4.70
N GLY A 142 14.34 7.62 3.87
CA GLY A 142 14.91 8.21 2.64
C GLY A 142 15.14 7.25 1.47
N ASN A 143 14.77 5.98 1.61
CA ASN A 143 14.96 4.95 0.60
C ASN A 143 13.63 4.39 0.07
N LYS A 144 13.68 3.79 -1.12
CA LYS A 144 12.62 2.92 -1.65
C LYS A 144 12.55 1.60 -0.86
N TRP A 145 11.48 0.83 -1.05
CA TRP A 145 11.44 -0.59 -0.69
C TRP A 145 11.31 -1.44 -1.96
N GLY A 146 11.72 -2.72 -1.91
CA GLY A 146 11.88 -3.54 -3.13
C GLY A 146 13.08 -3.14 -3.98
N GLU A 147 14.10 -2.52 -3.37
CA GLU A 147 15.28 -1.94 -4.02
C GLU A 147 16.05 -2.98 -4.87
N ARG A 148 15.86 -2.94 -6.19
CA ARG A 148 16.53 -3.84 -7.16
C ARG A 148 18.04 -3.63 -7.18
N GLY A 149 18.78 -4.71 -7.39
CA GLY A 149 20.24 -4.69 -7.51
C GLY A 149 20.99 -4.63 -6.17
N LEU A 150 20.30 -4.79 -5.04
CA LEU A 150 20.89 -4.82 -3.71
C LEU A 150 21.00 -6.23 -3.11
N GLY A 151 20.62 -7.26 -3.88
CA GLY A 151 20.78 -8.66 -3.56
C GLY A 151 19.52 -9.32 -2.98
N PHE A 152 19.49 -10.65 -3.01
CA PHE A 152 18.31 -11.48 -2.75
C PHE A 152 17.53 -11.07 -1.49
N PHE A 153 18.20 -10.84 -0.36
CA PHE A 153 17.52 -10.53 0.90
C PHE A 153 16.83 -9.15 0.92
N ARG A 154 17.40 -8.13 0.27
CA ARG A 154 16.79 -6.78 0.25
C ARG A 154 15.64 -6.69 -0.75
N GLU A 155 15.71 -7.49 -1.82
CA GLU A 155 14.71 -7.53 -2.88
C GLU A 155 13.51 -8.44 -2.50
N SER A 156 13.76 -9.61 -1.91
CA SER A 156 12.72 -10.62 -1.65
C SER A 156 11.82 -10.34 -0.43
N GLN A 157 12.18 -9.41 0.45
CA GLN A 157 11.45 -9.15 1.70
C GLN A 157 10.17 -8.32 1.54
N CYS A 158 9.62 -8.26 0.32
CA CYS A 158 8.47 -7.43 -0.04
C CYS A 158 7.16 -8.23 -0.11
N GLY A 159 7.22 -9.56 -0.19
CA GLY A 159 6.03 -10.40 -0.47
C GLY A 159 4.89 -10.24 0.54
N ARG A 160 5.20 -10.03 1.83
CA ARG A 160 4.16 -9.79 2.86
C ARG A 160 3.44 -8.47 2.65
N THR A 161 4.18 -7.42 2.32
CA THR A 161 3.63 -6.09 2.05
C THR A 161 2.79 -6.13 0.78
N LEU A 162 3.30 -6.77 -0.29
CA LEU A 162 2.58 -6.95 -1.55
C LEU A 162 1.25 -7.68 -1.35
N ALA A 163 1.27 -8.83 -0.67
CA ALA A 163 0.05 -9.57 -0.37
C ALA A 163 -0.99 -8.73 0.39
N LYS A 164 -0.55 -7.90 1.35
CA LYS A 164 -1.42 -7.02 2.13
C LYS A 164 -2.01 -5.87 1.33
N ILE A 165 -1.21 -5.24 0.46
CA ILE A 165 -1.67 -4.18 -0.42
C ILE A 165 -2.71 -4.75 -1.39
N THR A 166 -2.42 -5.87 -2.05
CA THR A 166 -3.37 -6.53 -2.97
C THR A 166 -4.66 -6.92 -2.25
N PHE A 167 -4.55 -7.46 -1.04
CA PHE A 167 -5.72 -7.80 -0.23
C PHE A 167 -6.55 -6.56 0.13
N ALA A 168 -5.92 -5.48 0.58
CA ALA A 168 -6.61 -4.23 0.89
C ALA A 168 -7.27 -3.63 -0.36
N ALA A 169 -6.56 -3.61 -1.49
CA ALA A 169 -7.04 -3.12 -2.78
C ALA A 169 -8.27 -3.89 -3.25
N ALA A 170 -8.28 -5.22 -3.13
CA ALA A 170 -9.42 -6.06 -3.47
C ALA A 170 -10.68 -5.72 -2.64
N HIS A 171 -10.52 -5.41 -1.35
CA HIS A 171 -11.62 -5.08 -0.44
C HIS A 171 -12.22 -3.69 -0.67
N ILE A 172 -11.46 -2.79 -1.30
CA ILE A 172 -11.92 -1.43 -1.61
C ILE A 172 -11.90 -1.16 -3.12
N HIS A 173 -11.97 -2.19 -3.95
CA HIS A 173 -11.67 -2.09 -5.36
C HIS A 173 -12.54 -1.07 -6.09
N GLU A 174 -13.80 -0.89 -5.71
CA GLU A 174 -14.70 0.13 -6.28
C GLU A 174 -14.24 1.57 -6.00
N SER A 175 -13.42 1.77 -4.96
CA SER A 175 -12.87 3.07 -4.56
C SER A 175 -11.49 3.36 -5.16
N LEU A 176 -10.90 2.43 -5.93
CA LEU A 176 -9.60 2.64 -6.58
C LEU A 176 -9.76 3.37 -7.91
N GLU A 177 -8.91 4.38 -8.13
CA GLU A 177 -8.80 5.11 -9.39
C GLU A 177 -7.72 4.48 -10.30
N ASP A 178 -7.66 4.94 -11.54
CA ASP A 178 -6.78 4.39 -12.58
C ASP A 178 -5.30 4.45 -12.20
N GLU A 179 -4.87 5.50 -11.48
CA GLU A 179 -3.47 5.63 -11.03
C GLU A 179 -3.07 4.50 -10.06
N GLU A 180 -3.91 4.19 -9.06
CA GLU A 180 -3.59 3.08 -8.15
C GLU A 180 -3.59 1.75 -8.87
N ARG A 181 -4.56 1.53 -9.76
CA ARG A 181 -4.65 0.29 -10.55
C ARG A 181 -3.42 0.11 -11.42
N GLY A 182 -2.99 1.17 -12.12
CA GLY A 182 -1.83 1.14 -12.99
C GLY A 182 -0.53 0.83 -12.25
N ILE A 183 -0.31 1.45 -11.09
CA ILE A 183 0.91 1.20 -10.31
C ILE A 183 0.88 -0.19 -9.68
N LEU A 184 -0.25 -0.64 -9.16
CA LEU A 184 -0.39 -2.00 -8.65
C LEU A 184 -0.09 -3.03 -9.75
N ALA A 185 -0.60 -2.82 -10.97
CA ALA A 185 -0.32 -3.68 -12.12
C ALA A 185 1.19 -3.71 -12.44
N ALA A 186 1.83 -2.54 -12.46
CA ALA A 186 3.27 -2.42 -12.71
C ALA A 186 4.11 -3.11 -11.61
N ILE A 187 3.67 -3.08 -10.36
CA ILE A 187 4.32 -3.79 -9.25
C ILE A 187 4.11 -5.31 -9.37
N ALA A 188 2.93 -5.77 -9.77
CA ALA A 188 2.64 -7.19 -9.91
C ALA A 188 3.37 -7.84 -11.09
N ALA A 189 3.69 -7.06 -12.12
CA ALA A 189 4.48 -7.49 -13.28
C ALA A 189 6.00 -7.49 -13.03
N ASP A 190 6.46 -6.92 -11.92
CA ASP A 190 7.88 -6.76 -11.57
C ASP A 190 8.51 -8.06 -11.08
#